data_AF-A0A7J4RLL2-F1
#
_entry.id   AF-A0A7J4RLL2-F1
#
_cell.length_a   1.000
_cell.length_b   1.000
_cell.length_c   1.000
_cell.angle_alpha   90.00
_cell.angle_beta   90.00
_cell.angle_gamma   90.00
#
_symmetry.space_group_name_H-M   'P 1'
#
loop_
_entity.id
_entity.type
_entity.pdbx_description
1 polymer ?
#
loop_
_entity_poly.entity_id
_entity_poly.type
_entity_poly.pdbx_seq_one_letter_code
_entity_poly.pdbx_strand_id
1 'polypeptide(L)'
;SEFRLEGLESPYAVKLLIEGTDLATAEAVSEALGGHPLAIRLWSPDEGVPEKSKAVLDYVKDTVISRLSEQGRETLDELSIAPSPLGADEMNSEVGIAELDNSAVLKWSDGLMETHHLVRNVRRASLDDETMSKMHRKEADKWSKKEGIRARKIEAYHRSMSGHDSDIEWIEENIRAVSIYDSSTAAVVLENALIFQDNQNLRSDAISVALDRGETKIAENHIGKLNDSVSRKIFESRLARVNGKLSDAKRLEDEAYAMSNPSQRARIEISAIIRRFDDRLPGRMSKSETSKILDQISKVRLDEIPLYEKESATLSLELVKYGIAINDSDLTEASKSRAAIESRVSKEDIILDILDLSAAMSQTVDGRLPEGALSSAEALVSRIDDHPSRIRVIHATLEAVGKEIPNWLVDAHRESCIYKLREDIPSYRRLSAQRWYWRGVLEPSNRISHWTEAISRFKSAECSNAANELVTRLSKGL
;
A
#
# COMPACT_ATOMS: atom_id res chain seq x y z
N SER A 1 -27.99 -19.80 3.60
CA SER A 1 -27.87 -21.07 2.86
C SER A 1 -26.65 -20.96 1.97
N GLU A 2 -25.73 -21.91 2.07
CA GLU A 2 -24.61 -22.02 1.12
C GLU A 2 -25.18 -22.55 -0.20
N PHE A 3 -25.12 -21.75 -1.27
CA PHE A 3 -25.45 -22.21 -2.60
C PHE A 3 -24.22 -22.90 -3.19
N ARG A 4 -24.20 -24.24 -3.15
CA ARG A 4 -23.21 -25.01 -3.93
C ARG A 4 -23.68 -25.09 -5.37
N LEU A 5 -22.79 -24.70 -6.28
CA LEU A 5 -22.99 -24.94 -7.70
C LEU A 5 -22.61 -26.40 -7.98
N GLU A 6 -23.58 -27.18 -8.45
CA GLU A 6 -23.34 -28.53 -8.97
C GLU A 6 -22.96 -28.47 -10.45
N GLY A 7 -22.58 -29.62 -11.02
CA GLY A 7 -22.36 -29.76 -12.46
C GLY A 7 -23.62 -29.41 -13.25
N LEU A 8 -23.44 -29.02 -14.51
CA LEU A 8 -24.56 -28.77 -15.41
C LEU A 8 -25.34 -30.06 -15.66
N GLU A 9 -26.67 -29.95 -15.70
CA GLU A 9 -27.50 -31.05 -16.17
C GLU A 9 -27.18 -31.36 -17.64
N SER A 10 -27.31 -32.63 -18.01
CA SER A 10 -26.93 -33.15 -19.33
C SER A 10 -27.40 -32.30 -20.53
N PRO A 11 -28.67 -31.80 -20.57
CA PRO A 11 -29.14 -30.98 -21.70
C PRO A 11 -28.39 -29.65 -21.90
N TYR A 12 -27.72 -29.16 -20.86
CA TYR A 12 -26.92 -27.94 -20.90
C TYR A 12 -25.43 -28.26 -21.05
N ALA A 13 -24.96 -29.31 -20.39
CA ALA A 13 -23.57 -29.79 -20.48
C ALA A 13 -23.18 -30.20 -21.91
N VAL A 14 -24.07 -30.93 -22.62
CA VAL A 14 -23.85 -31.35 -24.01
C VAL A 14 -23.64 -30.16 -24.95
N LYS A 15 -24.23 -28.99 -24.67
CA LYS A 15 -24.09 -27.78 -25.48
C LYS A 15 -22.72 -27.11 -25.37
N LEU A 16 -21.89 -27.53 -24.42
CA LEU A 16 -20.52 -27.02 -24.27
C LEU A 16 -19.49 -27.79 -25.10
N LEU A 17 -19.87 -28.93 -25.66
CA LEU A 17 -19.00 -29.73 -26.52
C LEU A 17 -18.92 -29.13 -27.92
N ILE A 18 -17.85 -29.49 -28.63
CA ILE A 18 -17.56 -28.99 -29.98
C ILE A 18 -18.73 -29.33 -30.92
N GLU A 19 -19.16 -28.35 -31.72
CA GLU A 19 -20.20 -28.52 -32.73
C GLU A 19 -19.86 -29.69 -33.66
N GLY A 20 -20.82 -30.60 -33.85
CA GLY A 20 -20.63 -31.82 -34.65
C GLY A 20 -20.31 -33.08 -33.84
N THR A 21 -20.13 -32.97 -32.52
CA THR A 21 -20.08 -34.15 -31.63
C THR A 21 -21.44 -34.86 -31.64
N ASP A 22 -21.47 -36.17 -31.87
CA ASP A 22 -22.73 -36.92 -31.85
C ASP A 22 -23.31 -36.98 -30.43
N LEU A 23 -24.64 -37.05 -30.34
CA LEU A 23 -25.36 -36.93 -29.06
C LEU A 23 -24.97 -38.05 -28.07
N ALA A 24 -24.72 -39.26 -28.53
CA ALA A 24 -24.39 -40.38 -27.65
C ALA A 24 -23.01 -40.19 -27.00
N THR A 25 -22.01 -39.79 -27.79
CA THR A 25 -20.69 -39.40 -27.28
C THR A 25 -20.81 -38.20 -26.34
N ALA A 26 -21.61 -37.21 -26.72
CA ALA A 26 -21.76 -36.00 -25.92
C ALA A 26 -22.38 -36.25 -24.54
N GLU A 27 -23.42 -37.08 -24.48
CA GLU A 27 -24.02 -37.52 -23.22
C GLU A 27 -23.04 -38.32 -22.37
N ALA A 28 -22.26 -39.22 -22.99
CA ALA A 28 -21.28 -40.04 -22.29
C ALA A 28 -20.13 -39.21 -21.70
N VAL A 29 -19.62 -38.21 -22.44
CA VAL A 29 -18.57 -37.28 -21.97
C VAL A 29 -19.10 -36.39 -20.84
N SER A 30 -20.31 -35.85 -21.01
CA SER A 30 -21.00 -35.04 -19.99
C SER A 30 -21.16 -35.80 -18.67
N GLU A 31 -21.60 -37.07 -18.75
CA GLU A 31 -21.76 -37.95 -17.59
C GLU A 31 -20.41 -38.28 -16.94
N ALA A 32 -19.40 -38.63 -17.74
CA ALA A 32 -18.07 -38.99 -17.23
C ALA A 32 -17.37 -37.84 -16.48
N LEU A 33 -17.56 -36.60 -16.94
CA LEU A 33 -16.99 -35.40 -16.33
C LEU A 33 -17.91 -34.74 -15.29
N GLY A 34 -19.02 -35.41 -14.92
CA GLY A 34 -19.94 -34.96 -13.88
C GLY A 34 -20.58 -33.60 -14.16
N GLY A 35 -20.80 -33.26 -15.43
CA GLY A 35 -21.36 -31.97 -15.83
C GLY A 35 -20.44 -30.76 -15.58
N HIS A 36 -19.15 -30.96 -15.28
CA HIS A 36 -18.25 -29.85 -14.94
C HIS A 36 -17.95 -28.97 -16.18
N PRO A 37 -18.38 -27.69 -16.23
CA PRO A 37 -18.34 -26.89 -17.46
C PRO A 37 -16.94 -26.76 -18.08
N LEU A 38 -15.93 -26.48 -17.25
CA LEU A 38 -14.55 -26.35 -17.74
C LEU A 38 -13.98 -27.68 -18.22
N ALA A 39 -14.14 -28.77 -17.46
CA ALA A 39 -13.65 -30.09 -17.86
C ALA A 39 -14.22 -30.51 -19.21
N ILE A 40 -15.51 -30.26 -19.43
CA ILE A 40 -16.19 -30.51 -20.71
C ILE A 40 -15.58 -29.66 -21.83
N ARG A 41 -15.27 -28.39 -21.57
CA ARG A 41 -14.62 -27.52 -22.58
C ARG A 41 -13.17 -27.87 -22.89
N LEU A 42 -12.46 -28.55 -21.97
CA LEU A 42 -11.09 -29.02 -22.18
C LEU A 42 -11.02 -30.31 -23.02
N TRP A 43 -12.15 -31.01 -23.16
CA TRP A 43 -12.23 -32.27 -23.90
C TRP A 43 -12.06 -32.08 -25.40
N SER A 44 -11.36 -33.03 -26.03
CA SER A 44 -11.21 -33.13 -27.48
C SER A 44 -11.77 -34.47 -27.99
N PRO A 45 -12.46 -34.50 -29.15
CA PRO A 45 -12.93 -35.72 -29.80
C PRO A 45 -11.87 -36.79 -30.00
N ASP A 46 -10.61 -36.39 -30.20
CA ASP A 46 -9.49 -37.31 -30.43
C ASP A 46 -9.14 -38.19 -29.21
N GLU A 47 -9.67 -37.86 -28.02
CA GLU A 47 -9.38 -38.55 -26.76
C GLU A 47 -10.37 -39.67 -26.42
N GLY A 48 -11.48 -39.76 -27.16
CA GLY A 48 -12.59 -40.63 -26.81
C GLY A 48 -13.31 -40.21 -25.52
N VAL A 49 -14.22 -41.07 -25.03
CA VAL A 49 -14.99 -40.79 -23.81
C VAL A 49 -14.12 -41.03 -22.57
N PRO A 50 -13.99 -40.06 -21.64
CA PRO A 50 -13.25 -40.27 -20.39
C PRO A 50 -13.82 -41.41 -19.55
N GLU A 51 -12.98 -42.10 -18.79
CA GLU A 51 -13.43 -43.16 -17.89
C GLU A 51 -14.41 -42.60 -16.83
N LYS A 52 -15.57 -43.25 -16.71
CA LYS A 52 -16.54 -42.94 -15.65
C LYS A 52 -15.83 -43.13 -14.30
N SER A 53 -15.90 -42.10 -13.44
CA SER A 53 -15.24 -41.98 -12.11
C SER A 53 -13.82 -41.39 -12.07
N LYS A 54 -13.21 -41.03 -13.21
CA LYS A 54 -11.97 -40.24 -13.19
C LYS A 54 -12.25 -38.87 -12.56
N ALA A 55 -11.53 -38.52 -11.49
CA ALA A 55 -11.68 -37.20 -10.90
C ALA A 55 -11.27 -36.13 -11.92
N VAL A 56 -11.99 -35.01 -11.95
CA VAL A 56 -11.70 -33.89 -12.88
C VAL A 56 -10.23 -33.46 -12.83
N LEU A 57 -9.61 -33.53 -11.64
CA LEU A 57 -8.19 -33.22 -11.46
C LEU A 57 -7.27 -34.21 -12.20
N ASP A 58 -7.56 -35.51 -12.10
CA ASP A 58 -6.79 -36.55 -12.78
C ASP A 58 -7.00 -36.47 -14.29
N TYR A 59 -8.22 -36.14 -14.75
CA TYR A 59 -8.47 -35.91 -16.17
C TYR A 59 -7.64 -34.74 -16.72
N VAL A 60 -7.63 -33.60 -16.02
CA VAL A 60 -6.81 -32.45 -16.45
C VAL A 60 -5.33 -32.81 -16.46
N LYS A 61 -4.83 -33.51 -15.44
CA LYS A 61 -3.41 -33.89 -15.35
C LYS A 61 -3.00 -34.90 -16.43
N ASP A 62 -3.69 -36.02 -16.48
CA ASP A 62 -3.23 -37.20 -17.21
C ASP A 62 -3.69 -37.20 -18.67
N THR A 63 -4.62 -36.32 -19.04
CA THR A 63 -5.17 -36.24 -20.40
C THR A 63 -4.92 -34.85 -21.00
N VAL A 64 -5.42 -33.78 -20.37
CA VAL A 64 -5.34 -32.44 -20.95
C VAL A 64 -3.91 -31.87 -20.96
N ILE A 65 -3.16 -32.02 -19.86
CA ILE A 65 -1.77 -31.51 -19.78
C ILE A 65 -0.80 -32.46 -20.49
N SER A 66 -1.06 -33.78 -20.42
CA SER A 66 -0.17 -34.78 -21.01
C SER A 66 -0.18 -34.78 -22.55
N ARG A 67 -1.25 -34.32 -23.21
CA ARG A 67 -1.27 -34.20 -24.68
C ARG A 67 -0.50 -32.99 -25.22
N LEU A 68 -0.22 -32.00 -24.37
CA LEU A 68 0.45 -30.78 -24.81
C LEU A 68 1.85 -31.07 -25.33
N SER A 69 2.22 -30.37 -26.41
CA SER A 69 3.57 -30.35 -26.95
C SER A 69 4.57 -29.81 -25.91
N GLU A 70 5.87 -29.98 -26.18
CA GLU A 70 6.91 -29.39 -25.33
C GLU A 70 6.74 -27.86 -25.24
N GLN A 71 6.50 -27.18 -26.37
CA GLN A 71 6.28 -25.73 -26.39
C GLN A 71 5.00 -25.33 -25.64
N GLY A 72 3.91 -26.08 -25.82
CA GLY A 72 2.65 -25.85 -25.11
C GLY A 72 2.82 -25.99 -23.60
N ARG A 73 3.59 -27.00 -23.15
CA ARG A 73 3.90 -27.20 -21.73
C ARG A 73 4.78 -26.09 -21.16
N GLU A 74 5.80 -25.64 -21.89
CA GLU A 74 6.65 -24.52 -21.45
C GLU A 74 5.84 -23.21 -21.28
N THR A 75 4.95 -22.91 -22.23
CA THR A 75 4.04 -21.75 -22.11
C THR A 75 3.07 -21.92 -20.95
N LEU A 76 2.53 -23.13 -20.75
CA LEU A 76 1.66 -23.44 -19.61
C LEU A 76 2.40 -23.28 -18.28
N ASP A 77 3.66 -23.70 -18.21
CA ASP A 77 4.52 -23.60 -17.04
C ASP A 77 4.71 -22.16 -16.60
N GLU A 78 5.10 -21.30 -17.54
CA GLU A 78 5.24 -19.85 -17.29
C GLU A 78 3.94 -19.23 -16.78
N LEU A 79 2.81 -19.46 -17.48
CA LEU A 79 1.51 -18.91 -17.08
C LEU A 79 0.99 -19.48 -15.77
N SER A 80 1.39 -20.70 -15.40
CA SER A 80 0.95 -21.34 -14.16
C SER A 80 1.59 -20.73 -12.92
N ILE A 81 2.83 -20.23 -13.04
CA ILE A 81 3.56 -19.58 -11.95
C ILE A 81 3.43 -18.06 -11.94
N ALA A 82 2.95 -17.44 -13.02
CA ALA A 82 2.77 -15.99 -13.12
C ALA A 82 1.83 -15.42 -12.02
N PRO A 83 2.20 -14.32 -11.35
CA PRO A 83 1.34 -13.70 -10.32
C PRO A 83 0.13 -12.96 -10.88
N SER A 84 0.15 -12.61 -12.17
CA SER A 84 -0.92 -11.88 -12.86
C SER A 84 -1.00 -12.30 -14.33
N PRO A 85 -2.13 -12.05 -15.03
CA PRO A 85 -2.22 -12.25 -16.47
C PRO A 85 -1.09 -11.54 -17.23
N LEU A 86 -0.63 -12.14 -18.32
CA LEU A 86 0.53 -11.67 -19.10
C LEU A 86 0.13 -11.32 -20.54
N GLY A 87 0.79 -10.32 -21.12
CA GLY A 87 0.72 -10.05 -22.56
C GLY A 87 1.60 -11.03 -23.35
N ALA A 88 1.34 -11.19 -24.66
CA ALA A 88 2.17 -12.05 -25.52
C ALA A 88 3.63 -11.58 -25.56
N ASP A 89 3.85 -10.26 -25.64
CA ASP A 89 5.14 -9.60 -25.57
C ASP A 89 5.82 -9.72 -24.19
N GLU A 90 5.06 -10.09 -23.16
CA GLU A 90 5.59 -10.32 -21.82
C GLU A 90 6.12 -11.75 -21.63
N MET A 91 5.75 -12.71 -22.48
CA MET A 91 6.09 -14.13 -22.38
C MET A 91 7.54 -14.44 -22.78
N ASN A 92 8.06 -15.62 -22.39
CA ASN A 92 9.35 -16.11 -22.92
C ASN A 92 9.26 -16.53 -24.39
N SER A 93 8.11 -17.08 -24.79
CA SER A 93 7.85 -17.61 -26.11
C SER A 93 6.35 -17.58 -26.39
N GLU A 94 5.98 -17.11 -27.58
CA GLU A 94 4.60 -17.06 -28.04
C GLU A 94 4.14 -18.39 -28.69
N VAL A 95 5.08 -19.32 -28.94
CA VAL A 95 4.85 -20.52 -29.77
C VAL A 95 3.73 -21.41 -29.22
N GLY A 96 3.67 -21.60 -27.89
CA GLY A 96 2.66 -22.44 -27.25
C GLY A 96 1.29 -21.78 -27.06
N ILE A 97 1.14 -20.47 -27.29
CA ILE A 97 -0.11 -19.74 -26.99
C ILE A 97 -1.28 -20.31 -27.80
N ALA A 98 -1.10 -20.50 -29.11
CA ALA A 98 -2.17 -20.99 -29.98
C ALA A 98 -2.63 -22.41 -29.59
N GLU A 99 -1.72 -23.27 -29.16
CA GLU A 99 -2.05 -24.62 -28.70
C GLU A 99 -2.88 -24.58 -27.41
N LEU A 100 -2.49 -23.74 -26.44
CA LEU A 100 -3.22 -23.60 -25.18
C LEU A 100 -4.60 -22.96 -25.40
N ASP A 101 -4.72 -22.01 -26.33
CA ASP A 101 -6.00 -21.38 -26.68
C ASP A 101 -6.94 -22.38 -27.36
N ASN A 102 -6.46 -23.12 -28.36
CA ASN A 102 -7.22 -24.17 -29.03
C ASN A 102 -7.65 -25.29 -28.07
N SER A 103 -6.88 -25.53 -27.02
CA SER A 103 -7.19 -26.50 -25.96
C SER A 103 -8.10 -25.94 -24.86
N ALA A 104 -8.60 -24.71 -24.99
CA ALA A 104 -9.42 -24.00 -23.99
C ALA A 104 -8.74 -23.89 -22.60
N VAL A 105 -7.40 -23.89 -22.57
CA VAL A 105 -6.61 -23.76 -21.34
C VAL A 105 -6.49 -22.30 -20.91
N LEU A 106 -6.53 -21.37 -21.86
CA LEU A 106 -6.37 -19.94 -21.64
C LEU A 106 -7.70 -19.22 -21.41
N LYS A 107 -7.61 -18.14 -20.64
CA LYS A 107 -8.60 -17.07 -20.54
C LYS A 107 -7.98 -15.77 -21.00
N TRP A 108 -8.79 -14.94 -21.67
CA TRP A 108 -8.39 -13.62 -22.15
C TRP A 108 -9.16 -12.52 -21.42
N SER A 109 -8.45 -11.47 -21.01
CA SER A 109 -9.03 -10.23 -20.50
C SER A 109 -8.16 -9.05 -20.91
N ASP A 110 -8.73 -8.08 -21.61
CA ASP A 110 -8.03 -6.85 -22.03
C ASP A 110 -6.70 -7.08 -22.76
N GLY A 111 -6.63 -8.14 -23.59
CA GLY A 111 -5.41 -8.51 -24.32
C GLY A 111 -4.36 -9.25 -23.50
N LEU A 112 -4.63 -9.52 -22.22
CA LEU A 112 -3.80 -10.35 -21.35
C LEU A 112 -4.36 -11.77 -21.29
N MET A 113 -3.47 -12.74 -21.11
CA MET A 113 -3.81 -14.15 -20.96
C MET A 113 -3.44 -14.68 -19.57
N GLU A 114 -4.28 -15.57 -19.07
CA GLU A 114 -3.98 -16.40 -17.90
C GLU A 114 -4.55 -17.80 -18.09
N THR A 115 -4.13 -18.74 -17.25
CA THR A 115 -4.69 -20.09 -17.23
C THR A 115 -5.95 -20.15 -16.37
N HIS A 116 -6.88 -21.04 -16.71
CA HIS A 116 -7.97 -21.36 -15.79
C HIS A 116 -7.40 -21.86 -14.45
N HIS A 117 -7.94 -21.37 -13.31
CA HIS A 117 -7.45 -21.74 -11.96
C HIS A 117 -7.32 -23.25 -11.73
N LEU A 118 -8.26 -24.05 -12.27
CA LEU A 118 -8.19 -25.51 -12.20
C LEU A 118 -6.92 -26.04 -12.87
N VAL A 119 -6.66 -25.64 -14.12
CA VAL A 119 -5.50 -26.08 -14.89
C VAL A 119 -4.21 -25.59 -14.23
N ARG A 120 -4.18 -24.32 -13.80
CA ARG A 120 -3.08 -23.73 -13.04
C ARG A 120 -2.72 -24.54 -11.80
N ASN A 121 -3.72 -24.88 -10.98
CA ASN A 121 -3.51 -25.59 -9.73
C ASN A 121 -3.07 -27.04 -9.96
N VAL A 122 -3.68 -27.73 -10.93
CA VAL A 122 -3.26 -29.08 -11.32
C VAL A 122 -1.82 -29.06 -11.82
N ARG A 123 -1.44 -28.08 -12.66
CA ARG A 123 -0.07 -27.98 -13.14
C ARG A 123 0.91 -27.71 -12.01
N ARG A 124 0.65 -26.72 -11.14
CA ARG A 124 1.52 -26.42 -9.99
C ARG A 124 1.68 -27.63 -9.06
N ALA A 125 0.60 -28.35 -8.76
CA ALA A 125 0.64 -29.54 -7.92
C ALA A 125 1.38 -30.73 -8.57
N SER A 126 1.59 -30.71 -9.89
CA SER A 126 2.36 -31.72 -10.61
C SER A 126 3.87 -31.46 -10.63
N LEU A 127 4.29 -30.24 -10.29
CA LEU A 127 5.69 -29.84 -10.24
C LEU A 127 6.27 -30.13 -8.85
N ASP A 128 7.49 -30.65 -8.81
CA ASP A 128 8.26 -30.72 -7.58
C ASP A 128 8.82 -29.35 -7.18
N ASP A 129 9.18 -29.20 -5.90
CA ASP A 129 9.65 -27.94 -5.33
C ASP A 129 10.94 -27.43 -6.01
N GLU A 130 11.84 -28.33 -6.43
CA GLU A 130 13.11 -27.95 -7.09
C GLU A 130 12.83 -27.38 -8.49
N THR A 131 11.96 -28.03 -9.25
CA THR A 131 11.52 -27.54 -10.57
C THR A 131 10.79 -26.20 -10.42
N MET A 132 9.87 -26.07 -9.47
CA MET A 132 9.14 -24.83 -9.21
C MET A 132 10.08 -23.68 -8.83
N SER A 133 11.04 -23.94 -7.95
CA SER A 133 12.07 -22.97 -7.56
C SER A 133 12.90 -22.49 -8.76
N LYS A 134 13.37 -23.42 -9.62
CA LYS A 134 14.12 -23.09 -10.84
C LYS A 134 13.31 -22.23 -11.79
N MET A 135 12.03 -22.53 -11.98
CA MET A 135 11.14 -21.74 -12.82
C MET A 135 10.96 -20.32 -12.28
N HIS A 136 10.71 -20.17 -10.98
CA HIS A 136 10.63 -18.85 -10.36
C HIS A 136 11.91 -18.03 -10.54
N ARG A 137 13.09 -18.64 -10.37
CA ARG A 137 14.36 -17.94 -10.61
C ARG A 137 14.52 -17.49 -12.07
N LYS A 138 14.19 -18.36 -13.04
CA LYS A 138 14.23 -18.02 -14.46
C LYS A 138 13.35 -16.81 -14.78
N GLU A 139 12.14 -16.77 -14.22
CA GLU A 139 11.25 -15.62 -14.39
C GLU A 139 11.79 -14.37 -13.70
N ALA A 140 12.31 -14.48 -12.48
CA ALA A 140 12.94 -13.34 -11.79
C ALA A 140 14.07 -12.71 -12.63
N ASP A 141 14.94 -13.52 -13.23
CA ASP A 141 16.04 -13.06 -14.09
C ASP A 141 15.58 -12.41 -15.39
N LYS A 142 14.42 -12.84 -15.91
CA LYS A 142 13.81 -12.19 -17.07
C LYS A 142 13.21 -10.84 -16.69
N TRP A 143 12.45 -10.79 -15.60
CA TRP A 143 11.75 -9.58 -15.17
C TRP A 143 12.69 -8.51 -14.63
N SER A 144 13.86 -8.88 -14.10
CA SER A 144 14.89 -7.95 -13.64
C SER A 144 15.50 -7.09 -14.77
N LYS A 145 15.38 -7.55 -16.02
CA LYS A 145 15.85 -6.84 -17.23
C LYS A 145 14.83 -5.84 -17.77
N LYS A 146 13.60 -5.85 -17.25
CA LYS A 146 12.51 -4.99 -17.70
C LYS A 146 12.37 -3.81 -16.74
N GLU A 147 12.12 -2.63 -17.30
CA GLU A 147 11.87 -1.43 -16.50
C GLU A 147 10.38 -1.30 -16.12
N GLY A 148 10.12 -0.51 -15.09
CA GLY A 148 8.77 -0.12 -14.68
C GLY A 148 8.23 -0.90 -13.48
N ILE A 149 7.17 -0.32 -12.91
CA ILE A 149 6.56 -0.78 -11.66
C ILE A 149 6.00 -2.21 -11.79
N ARG A 150 5.36 -2.52 -12.93
CA ARG A 150 4.82 -3.86 -13.20
C ARG A 150 5.91 -4.92 -13.20
N ALA A 151 7.01 -4.67 -13.90
CA ALA A 151 8.14 -5.58 -13.96
C ALA A 151 8.75 -5.83 -12.58
N ARG A 152 8.97 -4.77 -11.80
CA ARG A 152 9.52 -4.88 -10.44
C ARG A 152 8.62 -5.70 -9.50
N LYS A 153 7.29 -5.57 -9.62
CA LYS A 153 6.34 -6.37 -8.83
C LYS A 153 6.42 -7.85 -9.17
N ILE A 154 6.43 -8.16 -10.47
CA ILE A 154 6.48 -9.56 -10.94
C ILE A 154 7.83 -10.18 -10.56
N GLU A 155 8.94 -9.48 -10.76
CA GLU A 155 10.27 -9.90 -10.29
C GLU A 155 10.26 -10.22 -8.79
N ALA A 156 9.80 -9.29 -7.95
CA ALA A 156 9.78 -9.46 -6.51
C ALA A 156 8.96 -10.68 -6.08
N TYR A 157 7.80 -10.91 -6.72
CA TYR A 157 7.00 -12.11 -6.48
C TYR A 157 7.79 -13.38 -6.81
N HIS A 158 8.42 -13.46 -7.99
CA HIS A 158 9.17 -14.65 -8.37
C HIS A 158 10.38 -14.90 -7.46
N ARG A 159 11.13 -13.85 -7.08
CA ARG A 159 12.21 -13.97 -6.09
C ARG A 159 11.72 -14.50 -4.75
N SER A 160 10.56 -14.04 -4.28
CA SER A 160 9.97 -14.51 -3.01
C SER A 160 9.58 -15.98 -3.00
N MET A 161 9.40 -16.56 -4.19
CA MET A 161 8.96 -17.94 -4.38
C MET A 161 10.12 -18.88 -4.76
N SER A 162 11.34 -18.37 -4.97
CA SER A 162 12.48 -19.19 -5.38
C SER A 162 13.11 -19.95 -4.20
N GLY A 163 13.04 -19.41 -2.98
CA GLY A 163 13.65 -20.00 -1.80
C GLY A 163 15.19 -19.94 -1.78
N HIS A 164 15.82 -19.17 -2.66
CA HIS A 164 17.29 -19.00 -2.70
C HIS A 164 17.76 -17.83 -1.84
N ASP A 165 18.86 -18.01 -1.09
CA ASP A 165 19.43 -16.98 -0.20
C ASP A 165 19.70 -15.65 -0.92
N SER A 166 20.24 -15.68 -2.15
CA SER A 166 20.52 -14.47 -2.92
C SER A 166 19.24 -13.69 -3.29
N ASP A 167 18.12 -14.38 -3.45
CA ASP A 167 16.83 -13.74 -3.71
C ASP A 167 16.24 -13.14 -2.42
N ILE A 168 16.49 -13.76 -1.28
CA ILE A 168 16.13 -13.21 0.03
C ILE A 168 16.93 -11.94 0.32
N GLU A 169 18.24 -11.94 0.10
CA GLU A 169 19.09 -10.75 0.23
C GLU A 169 18.60 -9.62 -0.68
N TRP A 170 18.26 -9.95 -1.94
CA TRP A 170 17.67 -8.98 -2.85
C TRP A 170 16.35 -8.39 -2.31
N ILE A 171 15.48 -9.22 -1.72
CA ILE A 171 14.22 -8.75 -1.12
C ILE A 171 14.51 -7.81 0.04
N GLU A 172 15.43 -8.14 0.96
CA GLU A 172 15.81 -7.25 2.07
C GLU A 172 16.24 -5.87 1.57
N GLU A 173 17.00 -5.81 0.48
CA GLU A 173 17.48 -4.55 -0.10
C GLU A 173 16.40 -3.76 -0.84
N ASN A 174 15.43 -4.44 -1.46
CA ASN A 174 14.51 -3.82 -2.43
C ASN A 174 13.05 -3.71 -1.94
N ILE A 175 12.66 -4.40 -0.87
CA ILE A 175 11.25 -4.49 -0.46
C ILE A 175 10.65 -3.12 -0.11
N ARG A 176 11.45 -2.21 0.44
CA ARG A 176 11.00 -0.84 0.72
C ARG A 176 10.60 -0.10 -0.54
N ALA A 177 11.41 -0.21 -1.61
CA ALA A 177 11.07 0.37 -2.90
C ALA A 177 9.79 -0.25 -3.49
N VAL A 178 9.59 -1.55 -3.36
CA VAL A 178 8.34 -2.23 -3.76
C VAL A 178 7.14 -1.69 -2.98
N SER A 179 7.27 -1.58 -1.65
CA SER A 179 6.21 -1.08 -0.76
C SER A 179 5.78 0.36 -1.07
N ILE A 180 6.73 1.19 -1.53
CA ILE A 180 6.45 2.57 -1.94
C ILE A 180 5.48 2.60 -3.11
N TYR A 181 5.41 1.60 -3.97
CA TYR A 181 4.45 1.58 -5.09
C TYR A 181 3.25 0.67 -4.83
N ASP A 182 3.44 -0.43 -4.11
CA ASP A 182 2.40 -1.40 -3.80
C ASP A 182 2.70 -2.18 -2.52
N SER A 183 2.12 -1.73 -1.42
CA SER A 183 2.21 -2.42 -0.14
C SER A 183 1.56 -3.80 -0.14
N SER A 184 0.61 -4.08 -1.05
CA SER A 184 -0.04 -5.39 -1.13
C SER A 184 0.91 -6.41 -1.74
N THR A 185 1.61 -6.04 -2.82
CA THR A 185 2.69 -6.88 -3.36
C THR A 185 3.80 -7.08 -2.33
N ALA A 186 4.23 -6.02 -1.64
CA ALA A 186 5.26 -6.13 -0.61
C ALA A 186 4.86 -7.09 0.52
N ALA A 187 3.61 -7.02 0.99
CA ALA A 187 3.10 -7.94 2.01
C ALA A 187 3.17 -9.41 1.55
N VAL A 188 2.71 -9.72 0.33
CA VAL A 188 2.78 -11.08 -0.22
C VAL A 188 4.22 -11.57 -0.36
N VAL A 189 5.11 -10.72 -0.90
CA VAL A 189 6.53 -11.03 -1.05
C VAL A 189 7.19 -11.37 0.28
N LEU A 190 6.88 -10.58 1.33
CA LEU A 190 7.42 -10.81 2.67
C LEU A 190 6.90 -12.10 3.30
N GLU A 191 5.60 -12.39 3.18
CA GLU A 191 5.03 -13.66 3.68
C GLU A 191 5.65 -14.87 2.98
N ASN A 192 5.79 -14.82 1.66
CA ASN A 192 6.42 -15.89 0.90
C ASN A 192 7.89 -16.09 1.32
N ALA A 193 8.67 -15.01 1.41
CA ALA A 193 10.07 -15.08 1.82
C ALA A 193 10.23 -15.66 3.24
N LEU A 194 9.35 -15.28 4.18
CA LEU A 194 9.36 -15.76 5.55
C LEU A 194 8.97 -17.24 5.71
N ILE A 195 8.34 -17.85 4.70
CA ILE A 195 8.11 -19.32 4.66
C ILE A 195 9.44 -20.06 4.48
N PHE A 196 10.34 -19.53 3.65
CA PHE A 196 11.63 -20.15 3.35
C PHE A 196 12.69 -19.85 4.42
N GLN A 197 12.71 -18.62 4.94
CA GLN A 197 13.72 -18.20 5.90
C GLN A 197 13.13 -17.33 7.01
N ASP A 198 13.25 -17.77 8.26
CA ASP A 198 12.91 -16.95 9.42
C ASP A 198 13.96 -15.86 9.64
N ASN A 199 13.74 -14.72 9.00
CA ASN A 199 14.63 -13.57 9.03
C ASN A 199 14.01 -12.41 9.83
N GLN A 200 14.75 -11.88 10.81
CA GLN A 200 14.27 -10.82 11.70
C GLN A 200 14.12 -9.44 11.01
N ASN A 201 14.93 -9.16 9.98
CA ASN A 201 14.81 -7.94 9.17
C ASN A 201 13.56 -8.01 8.30
N LEU A 202 13.38 -9.09 7.53
CA LEU A 202 12.16 -9.32 6.75
C LEU A 202 10.91 -9.28 7.63
N ARG A 203 10.98 -9.88 8.82
CA ARG A 203 9.89 -9.82 9.79
C ARG A 203 9.61 -8.39 10.25
N SER A 204 10.63 -7.56 10.44
CA SER A 204 10.48 -6.14 10.77
C SER A 204 9.82 -5.35 9.63
N ASP A 205 10.21 -5.61 8.37
CA ASP A 205 9.58 -4.99 7.21
C ASP A 205 8.11 -5.44 7.06
N ALA A 206 7.80 -6.73 7.32
CA ALA A 206 6.43 -7.25 7.32
C ALA A 206 5.55 -6.57 8.37
N ILE A 207 6.09 -6.35 9.57
CA ILE A 207 5.38 -5.60 10.62
C ILE A 207 5.15 -4.16 10.20
N SER A 208 6.16 -3.50 9.60
CA SER A 208 6.01 -2.12 9.12
C SER A 208 4.89 -2.03 8.09
N VAL A 209 4.91 -2.90 7.07
CA VAL A 209 3.89 -2.94 6.01
C VAL A 209 2.50 -3.22 6.61
N ALA A 210 2.38 -4.20 7.52
CA ALA A 210 1.10 -4.51 8.17
C ALA A 210 0.56 -3.33 8.99
N LEU A 211 1.39 -2.65 9.78
CA LEU A 211 0.99 -1.45 10.54
C LEU A 211 0.61 -0.29 9.61
N ASP A 212 1.32 -0.13 8.50
CA ASP A 212 1.06 0.91 7.50
C ASP A 212 -0.24 0.63 6.73
N ARG A 213 -0.63 -0.64 6.58
CA ARG A 213 -1.93 -1.07 6.02
C ARG A 213 -3.07 -1.12 7.05
N GLY A 214 -2.77 -0.93 8.33
CA GLY A 214 -3.76 -1.03 9.42
C GLY A 214 -4.14 -2.47 9.79
N GLU A 215 -3.35 -3.46 9.37
CA GLU A 215 -3.55 -4.89 9.61
C GLU A 215 -2.98 -5.29 10.98
N THR A 216 -3.57 -4.76 12.05
CA THR A 216 -3.03 -4.87 13.43
C THR A 216 -2.82 -6.30 13.90
N LYS A 217 -3.71 -7.24 13.53
CA LYS A 217 -3.58 -8.67 13.88
C LYS A 217 -2.39 -9.33 13.20
N ILE A 218 -2.12 -8.97 11.94
CA ILE A 218 -0.95 -9.46 11.21
C ILE A 218 0.29 -8.90 11.89
N ALA A 219 0.35 -7.58 12.11
CA ALA A 219 1.46 -6.94 12.81
C ALA A 219 1.74 -7.59 14.18
N GLU A 220 0.71 -7.83 15.00
CA GLU A 220 0.82 -8.47 16.31
C GLU A 220 1.43 -9.88 16.23
N ASN A 221 0.98 -10.71 15.27
CA ASN A 221 1.53 -12.04 15.05
C ASN A 221 3.03 -12.02 14.70
N HIS A 222 3.47 -11.09 13.84
CA HIS A 222 4.89 -10.98 13.49
C HIS A 222 5.71 -10.36 14.64
N ILE A 223 5.18 -9.38 15.38
CA ILE A 223 5.83 -8.81 16.57
C ILE A 223 6.10 -9.90 17.61
N GLY A 224 5.15 -10.80 17.83
CA GLY A 224 5.30 -11.91 18.79
C GLY A 224 6.46 -12.86 18.46
N LYS A 225 6.92 -12.87 17.21
CA LYS A 225 8.02 -13.70 16.70
C LYS A 225 9.36 -12.94 16.58
N LEU A 226 9.40 -11.65 16.93
CA LEU A 226 10.65 -10.89 16.99
C LEU A 226 11.40 -11.13 18.30
N ASN A 227 12.73 -11.11 18.24
CA ASN A 227 13.56 -11.02 19.44
C ASN A 227 13.37 -9.69 20.17
N ASP A 228 13.64 -9.69 21.48
CA ASP A 228 13.62 -8.45 22.27
C ASP A 228 14.70 -7.48 21.75
N SER A 229 14.25 -6.35 21.22
CA SER A 229 15.09 -5.42 20.44
C SER A 229 14.43 -4.05 20.38
N VAL A 230 15.23 -3.03 20.05
CA VAL A 230 14.75 -1.65 19.82
C VAL A 230 13.58 -1.64 18.82
N SER A 231 13.72 -2.35 17.69
CA SER A 231 12.68 -2.43 16.65
C SER A 231 11.39 -3.03 17.19
N ARG A 232 11.47 -4.14 17.94
CA ARG A 232 10.30 -4.76 18.56
C ARG A 232 9.55 -3.79 19.46
N LYS A 233 10.26 -3.08 20.35
CA LYS A 233 9.65 -2.08 21.25
C LYS A 233 8.97 -0.94 20.49
N ILE A 234 9.58 -0.48 19.40
CA ILE A 234 8.97 0.52 18.53
C ILE A 234 7.70 0.00 17.85
N PHE A 235 7.70 -1.22 17.33
CA PHE A 235 6.47 -1.80 16.76
C PHE A 235 5.37 -2.03 17.80
N GLU A 236 5.71 -2.52 18.99
CA GLU A 236 4.76 -2.65 20.10
C GLU A 236 4.18 -1.27 20.48
N SER A 237 5.00 -0.20 20.48
CA SER A 237 4.53 1.16 20.75
C SER A 237 3.53 1.66 19.69
N ARG A 238 3.78 1.35 18.40
CA ARG A 238 2.88 1.69 17.29
C ARG A 238 1.55 0.96 17.45
N LEU A 239 1.59 -0.34 17.72
CA LEU A 239 0.39 -1.15 17.95
C LEU A 239 -0.41 -0.64 19.16
N ALA A 240 0.27 -0.26 20.25
CA ALA A 240 -0.36 0.34 21.42
C ALA A 240 -1.08 1.66 21.06
N ARG A 241 -0.47 2.53 20.24
CA ARG A 241 -1.12 3.76 19.76
C ARG A 241 -2.35 3.51 18.91
N VAL A 242 -2.28 2.60 17.94
CA VAL A 242 -3.45 2.24 17.10
C VAL A 242 -4.60 1.73 17.97
N ASN A 243 -4.28 1.02 19.05
CA ASN A 243 -5.25 0.52 20.03
C ASN A 243 -5.67 1.55 21.10
N GLY A 244 -5.19 2.80 21.02
CA GLY A 244 -5.52 3.88 21.97
C GLY A 244 -4.85 3.77 23.34
N LYS A 245 -3.86 2.89 23.51
CA LYS A 245 -3.10 2.67 24.76
C LYS A 245 -1.87 3.59 24.84
N LEU A 246 -2.11 4.89 25.00
CA LEU A 246 -1.04 5.91 24.93
C LEU A 246 0.03 5.79 26.01
N SER A 247 -0.36 5.44 27.24
CA SER A 247 0.60 5.24 28.34
C SER A 247 1.52 4.04 28.07
N ASP A 248 0.97 2.95 27.53
CA ASP A 248 1.76 1.77 27.14
C ASP A 248 2.70 2.11 25.98
N ALA A 249 2.21 2.83 24.98
CA ALA A 249 3.02 3.28 23.86
C ALA A 249 4.22 4.12 24.33
N LYS A 250 3.99 5.04 25.28
CA LYS A 250 5.05 5.88 25.83
C LYS A 250 6.09 5.06 26.61
N ARG A 251 5.64 4.15 27.47
CA ARG A 251 6.54 3.24 28.21
C ARG A 251 7.42 2.42 27.25
N LEU A 252 6.84 1.87 26.20
CA LEU A 252 7.57 1.08 25.20
C LEU A 252 8.59 1.91 24.41
N GLU A 253 8.28 3.17 24.10
CA GLU A 253 9.26 4.08 23.50
C GLU A 253 10.41 4.42 24.45
N ASP A 254 10.15 4.59 25.74
CA ASP A 254 11.18 4.83 26.75
C ASP A 254 12.10 3.61 26.94
N GLU A 255 11.55 2.39 26.85
CA GLU A 255 12.33 1.15 26.80
C GLU A 255 13.20 1.09 25.53
N ALA A 256 12.63 1.38 24.36
CA ALA A 256 13.37 1.42 23.10
C ALA A 256 14.51 2.44 23.15
N TYR A 257 14.26 3.60 23.78
CA TYR A 257 15.23 4.66 23.98
C TYR A 257 16.42 4.18 24.81
N ALA A 258 16.16 3.52 25.93
CA ALA A 258 17.21 3.00 26.82
C ALA A 258 18.12 1.96 26.14
N MET A 259 17.58 1.21 25.17
CA MET A 259 18.30 0.19 24.40
C MET A 259 19.03 0.73 23.16
N SER A 260 18.77 1.98 22.78
CA SER A 260 19.19 2.53 21.48
C SER A 260 20.64 3.03 21.43
N ASN A 261 21.29 2.77 20.30
CA ASN A 261 22.52 3.48 19.90
C ASN A 261 22.19 4.93 19.44
N PRO A 262 23.18 5.83 19.26
CA PRO A 262 22.92 7.24 18.93
C PRO A 262 22.06 7.44 17.67
N SER A 263 22.33 6.72 16.58
CA SER A 263 21.54 6.78 15.35
C SER A 263 20.09 6.33 15.54
N GLN A 264 19.88 5.22 16.25
CA GLN A 264 18.54 4.73 16.59
C GLN A 264 17.81 5.73 17.50
N ARG A 265 18.51 6.26 18.50
CA ARG A 265 17.98 7.23 19.45
C ARG A 265 17.46 8.48 18.75
N ALA A 266 18.28 9.07 17.89
CA ALA A 266 17.92 10.25 17.12
C ALA A 266 16.67 9.99 16.26
N ARG A 267 16.59 8.83 15.59
CA ARG A 267 15.40 8.44 14.80
C ARG A 267 14.14 8.32 15.65
N ILE A 268 14.24 7.74 16.84
CA ILE A 268 13.11 7.60 17.78
C ILE A 268 12.65 8.98 18.27
N GLU A 269 13.58 9.83 18.70
CA GLU A 269 13.29 11.19 19.19
C GLU A 269 12.63 12.05 18.11
N ILE A 270 13.21 12.08 16.91
CA ILE A 270 12.68 12.84 15.77
C ILE A 270 11.29 12.34 15.38
N SER A 271 11.09 11.02 15.33
CA SER A 271 9.77 10.43 15.02
C SER A 271 8.72 10.81 16.08
N ALA A 272 9.10 10.85 17.36
CA ALA A 272 8.23 11.28 18.44
C ALA A 272 7.87 12.77 18.34
N ILE A 273 8.85 13.63 17.98
CA ILE A 273 8.65 15.07 17.75
C ILE A 273 7.67 15.30 16.60
N ILE A 274 7.91 14.69 15.42
CA ILE A 274 7.04 14.83 14.24
C ILE A 274 5.62 14.36 14.59
N ARG A 275 5.49 13.19 15.21
CA ARG A 275 4.19 12.65 15.59
C ARG A 275 3.45 13.57 16.57
N ARG A 276 4.15 14.15 17.55
CA ARG A 276 3.55 15.10 18.49
C ARG A 276 3.08 16.39 17.80
N PHE A 277 3.83 16.85 16.80
CA PHE A 277 3.44 18.01 15.99
C PHE A 277 2.21 17.70 15.10
N ASP A 278 2.17 16.50 14.52
CA ASP A 278 1.13 16.07 13.57
C ASP A 278 -0.16 15.55 14.24
N ASP A 279 -0.10 15.01 15.46
CA ASP A 279 -1.25 14.46 16.20
C ASP A 279 -2.12 15.56 16.82
N ARG A 280 -2.77 16.33 15.94
CA ARG A 280 -3.67 17.42 16.29
C ARG A 280 -4.75 17.63 15.23
N LEU A 281 -5.85 18.27 15.61
CA LEU A 281 -6.80 18.78 14.63
C LEU A 281 -6.23 19.99 13.87
N PRO A 282 -6.73 20.26 12.65
CA PRO A 282 -6.43 21.51 11.96
C PRO A 282 -6.79 22.73 12.82
N GLY A 283 -5.93 23.75 12.83
CA GLY A 283 -6.02 24.95 13.66
C GLY A 283 -4.73 25.26 14.43
N ARG A 284 -4.71 26.38 15.16
CA ARG A 284 -3.52 26.78 15.93
C ARG A 284 -3.24 25.86 17.12
N MET A 285 -1.97 25.51 17.28
CA MET A 285 -1.40 24.88 18.47
C MET A 285 -1.19 25.91 19.59
N SER A 286 -1.37 25.48 20.84
CA SER A 286 -1.11 26.34 22.00
C SER A 286 0.39 26.63 22.17
N LYS A 287 0.72 27.83 22.66
CA LYS A 287 2.12 28.24 22.95
C LYS A 287 2.84 27.30 23.92
N SER A 288 2.11 26.70 24.87
CA SER A 288 2.68 25.73 25.81
C SER A 288 3.15 24.47 25.10
N GLU A 289 2.37 23.96 24.14
CA GLU A 289 2.74 22.78 23.37
C GLU A 289 3.86 23.08 22.37
N THR A 290 3.82 24.22 21.66
CA THR A 290 4.92 24.61 20.75
C THR A 290 6.25 24.73 21.50
N SER A 291 6.24 25.36 22.69
CA SER A 291 7.42 25.48 23.55
C SER A 291 7.98 24.11 23.99
N LYS A 292 7.10 23.15 24.34
CA LYS A 292 7.53 21.79 24.71
C LYS A 292 8.16 21.05 23.53
N ILE A 293 7.65 21.24 22.31
CA ILE A 293 8.23 20.61 21.11
C ILE A 293 9.60 21.22 20.80
N LEU A 294 9.75 22.55 20.86
CA LEU A 294 11.04 23.22 20.67
C LEU A 294 12.09 22.79 21.71
N ASP A 295 11.69 22.63 22.97
CA ASP A 295 12.56 22.08 24.03
C ASP A 295 12.95 20.61 23.78
N GLN A 296 12.09 19.81 23.15
CA GLN A 296 12.46 18.46 22.72
C GLN A 296 13.45 18.48 21.56
N ILE A 297 13.23 19.35 20.57
CA ILE A 297 14.13 19.51 19.42
C ILE A 297 15.54 19.90 19.88
N SER A 298 15.68 20.80 20.85
CA SER A 298 16.99 21.25 21.34
C SER A 298 17.81 20.18 22.07
N LYS A 299 17.17 19.07 22.48
CA LYS A 299 17.80 17.95 23.19
C LYS A 299 18.28 16.82 22.27
N VAL A 300 17.90 16.86 21.00
CA VAL A 300 18.30 15.84 20.02
C VAL A 300 19.80 15.98 19.72
N ARG A 301 20.55 14.90 19.95
CA ARG A 301 22.01 14.88 19.78
C ARG A 301 22.41 14.51 18.35
N LEU A 302 22.38 15.50 17.46
CA LEU A 302 22.73 15.33 16.04
C LEU A 302 24.24 15.27 15.77
N ASP A 303 25.06 15.61 16.75
CA ASP A 303 26.53 15.52 16.69
C ASP A 303 27.04 14.08 16.89
N GLU A 304 26.22 13.20 17.49
CA GLU A 304 26.55 11.80 17.75
C GLU A 304 26.19 10.86 16.57
N ILE A 305 25.65 11.37 15.45
CA ILE A 305 25.19 10.57 14.31
C ILE A 305 25.98 10.85 13.01
N PRO A 306 26.01 9.89 12.06
CA PRO A 306 26.70 10.08 10.77
C PRO A 306 26.14 11.26 9.96
N LEU A 307 27.01 11.90 9.16
CA LEU A 307 26.66 13.10 8.38
C LEU A 307 25.44 12.89 7.45
N TYR A 308 25.35 11.74 6.78
CA TYR A 308 24.21 11.45 5.89
C TYR A 308 22.88 11.36 6.65
N GLU A 309 22.88 10.84 7.89
CA GLU A 309 21.69 10.81 8.76
C GLU A 309 21.39 12.21 9.30
N LYS A 310 22.43 12.98 9.62
CA LYS A 310 22.33 14.34 10.14
C LYS A 310 21.60 15.28 9.18
N GLU A 311 21.86 15.20 7.88
CA GLU A 311 21.17 16.05 6.91
C GLU A 311 19.66 15.75 6.84
N SER A 312 19.29 14.47 6.79
CA SER A 312 17.88 14.05 6.80
C SER A 312 17.17 14.40 8.12
N ALA A 313 17.85 14.19 9.25
CA ALA A 313 17.37 14.56 10.58
C ALA A 313 17.15 16.07 10.70
N THR A 314 18.10 16.87 10.22
CA THR A 314 18.02 18.33 10.24
C THR A 314 16.85 18.81 9.40
N LEU A 315 16.70 18.32 8.17
CA LEU A 315 15.56 18.67 7.32
C LEU A 315 14.21 18.40 8.02
N SER A 316 14.08 17.23 8.64
CA SER A 316 12.87 16.83 9.36
C SER A 316 12.55 17.77 10.53
N LEU A 317 13.56 18.18 11.30
CA LEU A 317 13.39 19.09 12.43
C LEU A 317 13.12 20.53 11.96
N GLU A 318 13.75 20.99 10.88
CA GLU A 318 13.50 22.32 10.31
C GLU A 318 12.08 22.45 9.75
N LEU A 319 11.50 21.39 9.17
CA LEU A 319 10.10 21.38 8.76
C LEU A 319 9.15 21.56 9.96
N VAL A 320 9.44 20.93 11.10
CA VAL A 320 8.65 21.09 12.33
C VAL A 320 8.82 22.50 12.91
N LYS A 321 10.06 23.01 12.98
CA LYS A 321 10.35 24.38 13.45
C LYS A 321 9.64 25.42 12.59
N TYR A 322 9.69 25.25 11.27
CA TYR A 322 8.96 26.10 10.34
C TYR A 322 7.45 26.10 10.64
N GLY A 323 6.85 24.92 10.78
CA GLY A 323 5.43 24.80 11.12
C GLY A 323 5.06 25.46 12.46
N ILE A 324 5.94 25.37 13.47
CA ILE A 324 5.77 26.08 14.75
C ILE A 324 5.90 27.60 14.58
N ALA A 325 6.87 28.07 13.81
CA ALA A 325 7.06 29.49 13.55
C ALA A 325 5.84 30.10 12.83
N ILE A 326 5.27 29.38 11.86
CA ILE A 326 4.01 29.76 11.20
C ILE A 326 2.83 29.78 12.19
N ASN A 327 2.73 28.79 13.07
CA ASN A 327 1.69 28.75 14.10
C ASN A 327 1.73 29.98 15.02
N ASP A 328 2.94 30.37 15.42
CA ASP A 328 3.21 31.47 16.33
C ASP A 328 3.31 32.83 15.62
N SER A 329 3.13 32.85 14.29
CA SER A 329 3.29 34.03 13.42
C SER A 329 4.68 34.70 13.53
N ASP A 330 5.72 33.91 13.81
CA ASP A 330 7.13 34.34 13.88
C ASP A 330 7.80 34.19 12.51
N LEU A 331 7.70 35.23 11.67
CA LEU A 331 8.29 35.23 10.33
C LEU A 331 9.82 35.20 10.35
N THR A 332 10.46 35.62 11.46
CA THR A 332 11.92 35.63 11.57
C THR A 332 12.43 34.20 11.68
N GLU A 333 11.86 33.41 12.58
CA GLU A 333 12.20 31.99 12.71
C GLU A 333 11.73 31.18 11.50
N ALA A 334 10.55 31.51 10.93
CA ALA A 334 10.08 30.85 9.70
C ALA A 334 11.06 31.07 8.53
N SER A 335 11.58 32.28 8.36
CA SER A 335 12.57 32.58 7.31
C SER A 335 13.89 31.82 7.51
N LYS A 336 14.37 31.70 8.76
CA LYS A 336 15.58 30.92 9.09
C LYS A 336 15.40 29.44 8.74
N SER A 337 14.30 28.83 9.18
CA SER A 337 14.02 27.42 8.87
C SER A 337 13.80 27.19 7.38
N ARG A 338 13.13 28.12 6.67
CA ARG A 338 12.95 28.05 5.21
C ARG A 338 14.29 28.06 4.47
N ALA A 339 15.24 28.91 4.85
CA ALA A 339 16.58 28.92 4.27
C ALA A 339 17.34 27.60 4.55
N ALA A 340 17.19 27.03 5.74
CA ALA A 340 17.78 25.74 6.08
C ALA A 340 17.16 24.59 5.28
N ILE A 341 15.85 24.63 5.00
CA ILE A 341 15.16 23.66 4.15
C ILE A 341 15.62 23.79 2.69
N GLU A 342 15.64 25.01 2.14
CA GLU A 342 16.08 25.31 0.77
C GLU A 342 17.49 24.77 0.47
N SER A 343 18.41 24.85 1.44
CA SER A 343 19.75 24.29 1.27
C SER A 343 19.81 22.77 1.12
N ARG A 344 18.70 22.06 1.36
CA ARG A 344 18.59 20.58 1.40
C ARG A 344 17.60 20.00 0.40
N VAL A 345 16.82 20.85 -0.28
CA VAL A 345 15.84 20.43 -1.30
C VAL A 345 16.26 20.96 -2.67
N SER A 346 15.69 20.41 -3.74
CA SER A 346 15.88 20.95 -5.08
C SER A 346 15.29 22.36 -5.18
N LYS A 347 15.89 23.24 -5.99
CA LYS A 347 15.43 24.63 -6.12
C LYS A 347 14.01 24.74 -6.68
N GLU A 348 13.63 23.79 -7.52
CA GLU A 348 12.31 23.69 -8.15
C GLU A 348 11.35 22.79 -7.35
N ASP A 349 11.66 22.49 -6.08
CA ASP A 349 10.79 21.67 -5.24
C ASP A 349 9.54 22.46 -4.81
N ILE A 350 8.37 21.89 -5.10
CA ILE A 350 7.06 22.45 -4.76
C ILE A 350 6.90 22.73 -3.27
N ILE A 351 7.67 22.05 -2.40
CA ILE A 351 7.67 22.32 -0.97
C ILE A 351 8.00 23.78 -0.68
N LEU A 352 8.91 24.41 -1.42
CA LEU A 352 9.30 25.81 -1.19
C LEU A 352 8.14 26.76 -1.46
N ASP A 353 7.36 26.52 -2.51
CA ASP A 353 6.13 27.28 -2.80
C ASP A 353 5.08 27.12 -1.69
N ILE A 354 4.93 25.90 -1.14
CA ILE A 354 3.99 25.61 -0.06
C ILE A 354 4.40 26.34 1.21
N LEU A 355 5.70 26.37 1.53
CA LEU A 355 6.22 27.15 2.65
C LEU A 355 5.95 28.64 2.41
N ASP A 356 6.35 29.20 1.27
CA ASP A 356 6.19 30.63 1.01
C ASP A 356 4.71 31.08 1.07
N LEU A 357 3.78 30.24 0.57
CA LEU A 357 2.33 30.47 0.72
C LEU A 357 1.90 30.42 2.19
N SER A 358 2.37 29.44 2.97
CA SER A 358 2.04 29.31 4.39
C SER A 358 2.50 30.53 5.19
N ALA A 359 3.70 31.05 4.91
CA ALA A 359 4.20 32.29 5.49
C ALA A 359 3.34 33.50 5.13
N ALA A 360 2.94 33.63 3.86
CA ALA A 360 2.02 34.69 3.43
C ALA A 360 0.67 34.60 4.16
N MET A 361 0.12 33.39 4.30
CA MET A 361 -1.16 33.16 4.98
C MET A 361 -1.12 33.39 6.49
N SER A 362 0.04 33.21 7.12
CA SER A 362 0.20 33.44 8.56
C SER A 362 0.11 34.92 8.96
N GLN A 363 0.24 35.84 7.99
CA GLN A 363 0.24 37.29 8.16
C GLN A 363 -1.17 37.88 8.18
N THR A 364 -1.99 37.47 9.14
CA THR A 364 -3.35 38.01 9.28
C THR A 364 -3.34 39.38 9.95
N VAL A 365 -3.94 40.40 9.32
CA VAL A 365 -4.16 41.74 9.90
C VAL A 365 -5.65 41.89 10.18
N ASP A 366 -6.02 42.20 11.44
CA ASP A 366 -7.42 42.28 11.89
C ASP A 366 -8.26 41.02 11.54
N GLY A 367 -7.61 39.84 11.55
CA GLY A 367 -8.24 38.57 11.22
C GLY A 367 -8.49 38.36 9.72
N ARG A 368 -7.93 39.20 8.84
CA ARG A 368 -8.01 39.08 7.39
C ARG A 368 -6.67 38.67 6.79
N LEU A 369 -6.73 37.84 5.76
CA LEU A 369 -5.57 37.47 4.96
C LEU A 369 -5.02 38.68 4.19
N PRO A 370 -3.71 38.69 3.86
CA PRO A 370 -3.14 39.67 2.96
C PRO A 370 -3.84 39.68 1.60
N GLU A 371 -3.87 40.84 0.96
CA GLU A 371 -4.38 40.98 -0.41
C GLU A 371 -3.59 40.06 -1.36
N GLY A 372 -4.31 39.37 -2.26
CA GLY A 372 -3.72 38.44 -3.22
C GLY A 372 -3.36 37.05 -2.66
N ALA A 373 -3.33 36.84 -1.33
CA ALA A 373 -2.97 35.54 -0.75
C ALA A 373 -3.87 34.38 -1.22
N LEU A 374 -5.18 34.64 -1.37
CA LEU A 374 -6.13 33.66 -1.90
C LEU A 374 -5.91 33.36 -3.38
N SER A 375 -5.63 34.38 -4.19
CA SER A 375 -5.32 34.20 -5.60
C SER A 375 -4.02 33.42 -5.80
N SER A 376 -3.00 33.66 -4.96
CA SER A 376 -1.76 32.87 -4.95
C SER A 376 -2.02 31.41 -4.58
N ALA A 377 -2.90 31.16 -3.60
CA ALA A 377 -3.28 29.80 -3.23
C ALA A 377 -4.01 29.08 -4.36
N GLU A 378 -4.97 29.73 -5.01
CA GLU A 378 -5.72 29.19 -6.15
C GLU A 378 -4.79 28.87 -7.34
N ALA A 379 -3.85 29.77 -7.64
CA ALA A 379 -2.83 29.56 -8.67
C ALA A 379 -1.92 28.37 -8.33
N LEU A 380 -1.49 28.23 -7.07
CA LEU A 380 -0.66 27.11 -6.63
C LEU A 380 -1.43 25.79 -6.70
N VAL A 381 -2.68 25.75 -6.24
CA VAL A 381 -3.55 24.56 -6.33
C VAL A 381 -3.73 24.10 -7.77
N SER A 382 -3.85 25.04 -8.71
CA SER A 382 -4.01 24.75 -10.14
C SER A 382 -2.73 24.25 -10.81
N ARG A 383 -1.56 24.53 -10.23
CA ARG A 383 -0.25 24.11 -10.75
C ARG A 383 0.21 22.74 -10.22
N ILE A 384 -0.34 22.28 -9.10
CA ILE A 384 0.08 21.03 -8.46
C ILE A 384 -0.69 19.84 -9.05
N ASP A 385 0.04 18.96 -9.76
CA ASP A 385 -0.49 17.69 -10.26
C ASP A 385 -0.60 16.62 -9.16
N ASP A 386 0.34 16.62 -8.20
CA ASP A 386 0.37 15.67 -7.09
C ASP A 386 -0.79 15.90 -6.10
N HIS A 387 -1.75 14.96 -6.07
CA HIS A 387 -2.94 15.10 -5.24
C HIS A 387 -2.65 15.33 -3.74
N PRO A 388 -1.76 14.56 -3.06
CA PRO A 388 -1.36 14.82 -1.68
C PRO A 388 -0.93 16.27 -1.41
N SER A 389 -0.03 16.81 -2.24
CA SER A 389 0.46 18.18 -2.10
C SER A 389 -0.65 19.21 -2.36
N ARG A 390 -1.49 18.98 -3.37
CA ARG A 390 -2.66 19.84 -3.67
C ARG A 390 -3.62 19.91 -2.48
N ILE A 391 -3.93 18.77 -1.85
CA ILE A 391 -4.81 18.72 -0.67
C ILE A 391 -4.18 19.45 0.53
N ARG A 392 -2.86 19.35 0.73
CA ARG A 392 -2.17 20.09 1.81
C ARG A 392 -2.34 21.60 1.65
N VAL A 393 -2.18 22.12 0.44
CA VAL A 393 -2.40 23.54 0.14
C VAL A 393 -3.86 23.93 0.38
N ILE A 394 -4.82 23.13 -0.09
CA ILE A 394 -6.26 23.36 0.17
C ILE A 394 -6.53 23.42 1.68
N HIS A 395 -6.04 22.45 2.46
CA HIS A 395 -6.25 22.40 3.89
C HIS A 395 -5.59 23.57 4.64
N ALA A 396 -4.36 23.95 4.26
CA ALA A 396 -3.68 25.12 4.83
C ALA A 396 -4.46 26.42 4.52
N THR A 397 -4.99 26.54 3.29
CA THR A 397 -5.83 27.68 2.88
C THR A 397 -7.13 27.72 3.69
N LEU A 398 -7.80 26.57 3.86
CA LEU A 398 -9.01 26.46 4.68
C LEU A 398 -8.76 26.87 6.13
N GLU A 399 -7.62 26.47 6.69
CA GLU A 399 -7.20 26.83 8.05
C GLU A 399 -6.97 28.33 8.20
N ALA A 400 -6.36 28.97 7.20
CA ALA A 400 -6.02 30.39 7.24
C ALA A 400 -7.22 31.33 7.00
N VAL A 401 -8.17 30.94 6.14
CA VAL A 401 -9.36 31.75 5.83
C VAL A 401 -10.35 31.83 6.99
N GLY A 402 -10.44 30.78 7.80
CA GLY A 402 -11.37 30.73 8.93
C GLY A 402 -12.82 30.57 8.47
N LYS A 403 -13.70 31.52 8.81
CA LYS A 403 -15.17 31.35 8.69
C LYS A 403 -15.74 31.71 7.32
N GLU A 404 -15.14 32.65 6.61
CA GLU A 404 -15.65 33.14 5.31
C GLU A 404 -14.96 32.42 4.15
N ILE A 405 -15.31 31.15 3.97
CA ILE A 405 -14.66 30.26 2.99
C ILE A 405 -15.19 30.56 1.58
N PRO A 406 -14.34 30.88 0.60
CA PRO A 406 -14.77 31.17 -0.77
C PRO A 406 -15.21 29.89 -1.51
N ASN A 407 -16.18 30.02 -2.43
CA ASN A 407 -16.75 28.88 -3.16
C ASN A 407 -15.71 28.05 -3.90
N TRP A 408 -14.74 28.68 -4.56
CA TRP A 408 -13.68 27.96 -5.29
C TRP A 408 -12.91 26.99 -4.39
N LEU A 409 -12.71 27.34 -3.11
CA LEU A 409 -11.97 26.52 -2.16
C LEU A 409 -12.82 25.33 -1.66
N VAL A 410 -14.12 25.56 -1.51
CA VAL A 410 -15.10 24.48 -1.23
C VAL A 410 -15.13 23.49 -2.40
N ASP A 411 -15.18 24.00 -3.63
CA ASP A 411 -15.20 23.19 -4.85
C ASP A 411 -13.87 22.43 -5.02
N ALA A 412 -12.72 23.10 -4.85
CA ALA A 412 -11.41 22.47 -4.89
C ALA A 412 -11.27 21.35 -3.85
N HIS A 413 -11.76 21.56 -2.62
CA HIS A 413 -11.78 20.52 -1.60
C HIS A 413 -12.70 19.35 -2.01
N ARG A 414 -13.89 19.62 -2.54
CA ARG A 414 -14.82 18.59 -3.02
C ARG A 414 -14.22 17.77 -4.16
N GLU A 415 -13.59 18.40 -5.14
CA GLU A 415 -12.86 17.72 -6.22
C GLU A 415 -11.75 16.84 -5.67
N SER A 416 -11.00 17.36 -4.68
CA SER A 416 -9.91 16.60 -4.06
C SER A 416 -10.41 15.30 -3.42
N CYS A 417 -11.68 15.24 -2.99
CA CYS A 417 -12.29 14.06 -2.39
C CYS A 417 -12.51 12.91 -3.38
N ILE A 418 -12.53 13.18 -4.69
CA ILE A 418 -12.70 12.16 -5.74
C ILE A 418 -11.46 11.24 -5.80
N TYR A 419 -10.28 11.81 -5.54
CA TYR A 419 -9.03 11.07 -5.62
C TYR A 419 -8.83 10.19 -4.38
N LYS A 420 -8.59 8.89 -4.62
CA LYS A 420 -8.29 7.92 -3.59
C LYS A 420 -6.85 8.11 -3.11
N LEU A 421 -6.70 8.50 -1.84
CA LEU A 421 -5.41 8.51 -1.18
C LEU A 421 -4.98 7.08 -0.85
N ARG A 422 -3.69 6.84 -0.96
CA ARG A 422 -3.06 5.59 -0.53
C ARG A 422 -2.99 5.53 0.99
N GLU A 423 -3.99 4.91 1.59
CA GLU A 423 -4.09 4.76 3.06
C GLU A 423 -3.09 3.75 3.63
N ASP A 424 -2.27 3.13 2.79
CA ASP A 424 -1.07 2.40 3.20
C ASP A 424 0.13 3.33 3.47
N ILE A 425 0.02 4.64 3.22
CA ILE A 425 1.06 5.63 3.55
C ILE A 425 0.62 6.41 4.80
N PRO A 426 1.40 6.43 5.90
CA PRO A 426 1.00 7.08 7.15
C PRO A 426 0.62 8.56 7.02
N SER A 427 1.37 9.34 6.22
CA SER A 427 1.08 10.75 5.99
C SER A 427 -0.21 10.97 5.19
N TYR A 428 -0.57 10.04 4.30
CA TYR A 428 -1.79 10.10 3.51
C TYR A 428 -3.01 9.64 4.30
N ARG A 429 -2.85 8.69 5.24
CA ARG A 429 -3.90 8.38 6.24
C ARG A 429 -4.28 9.60 7.07
N ARG A 430 -3.28 10.35 7.55
CA ARG A 430 -3.51 11.61 8.27
C ARG A 430 -4.24 12.64 7.40
N LEU A 431 -3.81 12.78 6.16
CA LEU A 431 -4.46 13.68 5.20
C LEU A 431 -5.91 13.26 4.90
N SER A 432 -6.17 11.96 4.81
CA SER A 432 -7.51 11.36 4.68
C SER A 432 -8.38 11.70 5.91
N ALA A 433 -7.84 11.58 7.12
CA ALA A 433 -8.55 11.97 8.35
C ALA A 433 -8.88 13.48 8.38
N GLN A 434 -7.93 14.33 8.00
CA GLN A 434 -8.14 15.77 7.89
C GLN A 434 -9.19 16.15 6.83
N ARG A 435 -9.22 15.43 5.70
CA ARG A 435 -10.24 15.62 4.66
C ARG A 435 -11.63 15.38 5.24
N TRP A 436 -11.83 14.29 5.98
CA TRP A 436 -13.11 14.02 6.65
C TRP A 436 -13.46 15.06 7.72
N TYR A 437 -12.46 15.56 8.46
CA TYR A 437 -12.67 16.69 9.37
C TYR A 437 -13.20 17.92 8.62
N TRP A 438 -12.53 18.33 7.53
CA TRP A 438 -12.94 19.48 6.73
C TRP A 438 -14.30 19.28 6.06
N ARG A 439 -14.66 18.07 5.63
CA ARG A 439 -16.03 17.76 5.18
C ARG A 439 -17.07 18.06 6.24
N GLY A 440 -16.81 17.76 7.52
CA GLY A 440 -17.75 18.10 8.60
C GLY A 440 -17.82 19.59 8.93
N VAL A 441 -16.77 20.35 8.62
CA VAL A 441 -16.76 21.82 8.70
C VAL A 441 -17.55 22.43 7.54
N LEU A 442 -17.29 21.98 6.31
CA LEU A 442 -17.86 22.50 5.06
C LEU A 442 -19.30 22.04 4.80
N GLU A 443 -19.70 20.89 5.33
CA GLU A 443 -21.04 20.31 5.17
C GLU A 443 -21.70 20.08 6.55
N PRO A 444 -22.17 21.13 7.25
CA PRO A 444 -22.68 21.02 8.61
C PRO A 444 -23.85 20.04 8.79
N SER A 445 -24.67 19.84 7.76
CA SER A 445 -25.79 18.89 7.76
C SER A 445 -25.35 17.44 7.95
N ASN A 446 -24.13 17.10 7.49
CA ASN A 446 -23.56 15.76 7.57
C ASN A 446 -22.43 15.66 8.62
N ARG A 447 -22.25 16.70 9.45
CA ARG A 447 -21.11 16.82 10.37
C ARG A 447 -20.87 15.60 11.24
N ILE A 448 -21.92 15.07 11.86
CA ILE A 448 -21.80 13.91 12.77
C ILE A 448 -21.22 12.70 12.03
N SER A 449 -21.73 12.42 10.83
CA SER A 449 -21.24 11.31 9.99
C SER A 449 -19.78 11.55 9.59
N HIS A 450 -19.47 12.75 9.08
CA HIS A 450 -18.13 13.10 8.62
C HIS A 450 -17.08 13.05 9.75
N TRP A 451 -17.40 13.60 10.92
CA TRP A 451 -16.47 13.61 12.04
C TRP A 451 -16.36 12.25 12.73
N THR A 452 -17.39 11.40 12.69
CA THR A 452 -17.27 10.00 13.12
C THR A 452 -16.26 9.25 12.25
N GLU A 453 -16.32 9.45 10.93
CA GLU A 453 -15.33 8.88 10.01
C GLU A 453 -13.93 9.47 10.26
N ALA A 454 -13.83 10.79 10.43
CA ALA A 454 -12.56 11.44 10.75
C ALA A 454 -11.92 10.87 12.04
N ILE A 455 -12.70 10.63 13.09
CA ILE A 455 -12.22 10.01 14.34
C ILE A 455 -11.65 8.62 14.08
N SER A 456 -12.35 7.79 13.31
CA SER A 456 -11.89 6.45 12.94
C SER A 456 -10.54 6.52 12.19
N ARG A 457 -10.42 7.45 11.24
CA ARG A 457 -9.20 7.65 10.45
C ARG A 457 -8.05 8.24 11.25
N PHE A 458 -8.30 9.16 12.19
CA PHE A 458 -7.25 9.67 13.07
C PHE A 458 -6.68 8.56 13.95
N LYS A 459 -7.53 7.65 14.47
CA LYS A 459 -7.06 6.49 15.24
C LYS A 459 -6.20 5.55 14.40
N SER A 460 -6.63 5.22 13.18
CA SER A 460 -5.83 4.36 12.29
C SER A 460 -4.52 5.02 11.83
N ALA A 461 -4.46 6.35 11.83
CA ALA A 461 -3.28 7.14 11.54
C ALA A 461 -2.35 7.37 12.76
N GLU A 462 -2.55 6.65 13.88
CA GLU A 462 -1.81 6.82 15.13
C GLU A 462 -1.95 8.22 15.78
N CYS A 463 -3.00 8.97 15.43
CA CYS A 463 -3.29 10.33 15.91
C CYS A 463 -4.41 10.32 16.96
N SER A 464 -4.12 9.76 18.13
CA SER A 464 -5.13 9.58 19.18
C SER A 464 -5.54 10.88 19.86
N ASN A 465 -4.65 11.88 19.96
CA ASN A 465 -5.02 13.17 20.56
C ASN A 465 -6.00 13.92 19.66
N ALA A 466 -5.74 13.96 18.35
CA ALA A 466 -6.67 14.53 17.38
C ALA A 466 -8.05 13.83 17.43
N ALA A 467 -8.06 12.50 17.49
CA ALA A 467 -9.29 11.72 17.61
C ALA A 467 -10.07 12.06 18.91
N ASN A 468 -9.40 12.09 20.05
CA ASN A 468 -10.02 12.38 21.36
C ASN A 468 -10.53 13.82 21.45
N GLU A 469 -9.79 14.78 20.89
CA GLU A 469 -10.23 16.17 20.79
C GLU A 469 -11.51 16.27 19.94
N LEU A 470 -11.57 15.57 18.80
CA LEU A 470 -12.73 15.59 17.92
C LEU A 470 -13.96 14.92 18.55
N VAL A 471 -13.77 13.81 19.28
CA VAL A 471 -14.82 13.20 20.11
C VAL A 471 -15.36 14.22 21.11
N THR A 472 -14.46 14.97 21.75
CA THR A 472 -14.86 16.01 22.72
C THR A 472 -15.66 17.13 22.04
N ARG A 473 -15.24 17.59 20.85
CA ARG A 473 -15.99 18.61 20.08
C ARG A 473 -17.39 18.11 19.69
N LEU A 474 -17.50 16.88 19.17
CA LEU A 474 -18.80 16.24 18.88
C LEU A 474 -19.71 16.18 20.10
N SER A 475 -19.19 15.76 21.25
CA SER A 475 -19.97 15.63 22.49
C SER A 475 -20.51 16.97 23.00
N LYS A 476 -19.83 18.08 22.66
CA LYS A 476 -20.22 19.45 23.04
C LYS A 476 -21.13 20.12 22.01
N GLY A 477 -21.44 19.47 20.89
CA GLY A 477 -22.27 20.03 19.82
C GLY A 477 -21.63 21.22 19.08
N LEU A 478 -20.30 21.34 19.12
CA LEU A 478 -19.55 22.47 18.56
C LEU A 478 -18.98 22.14 17.19
#